data_AF-A0A3P1T2V8-F1
#
_entry.id   AF-A0A3P1T2V8-F1
#
_cell.length_a   1.000
_cell.length_b   1.000
_cell.length_c   1.000
_cell.angle_alpha   90.00
_cell.angle_beta   90.00
_cell.angle_gamma   90.00
#
_symmetry.space_group_name_H-M   'P 1'
#
loop_
_entity.id
_entity.type
_entity.pdbx_description
1 polymer ?
#
loop_
_entity_poly.entity_id
_entity_poly.type
_entity_poly.pdbx_seq_one_letter_code
_entity_poly.pdbx_strand_id
1 'polypeptide(L)'
;MNSRGDHHQPPLSFGLQPYEVWGTPSQKVMLDFVHRHRRAVREIFSDRGGSLTEDVPLRDVPALLVPTRSGPFPAVVIDDLWVGNVVDERVLGLRSAMVDLLEHGAALEVPARLWGLRGRARIRVGLPQPGGIFPPGPLPPPPRLVLPRGAVIQVTGEEEHQEWLAELLAGQPECDVVAELYRLGATRSRTVVGVRVHERDVGRLSAVSSAQLMPLLEACADRGVAVCGRATVRGNRLRAEVTLAVARVKDLGDDWLRRHLPDSPQVAGVHPPVLQPTGPRLVDMNDSLQPRMRVGTAERDAVLEVLSLAYADGQLDHEEFTQRQEVCLNAKFDDELATLTADLPAARAVMPAVQPAAAPLIAADARSAQEIAFMSGKDIHLDAHTPTVTSFAFMGGNAIHTAGVMGPGVTIEISLSAMWGGHDVFVPKGVRVIDQSVNIMGGVEIKKRARGDGSNGTLIIRGFNLMGGTTVKLDRNQD
;
A
#
# COMPACT_ATOMS: atom_id res chain seq x y z
N MET A 1 -21.08 -5.58 -20.28
CA MET A 1 -22.05 -4.64 -19.67
C MET A 1 -21.53 -4.26 -18.29
N ASN A 2 -21.14 -2.99 -18.10
CA ASN A 2 -20.75 -2.26 -16.87
C ASN A 2 -20.36 -3.01 -15.56
N SER A 3 -19.22 -3.72 -15.54
CA SER A 3 -18.65 -4.31 -14.31
C SER A 3 -18.21 -3.30 -13.24
N ARG A 4 -17.91 -2.04 -13.62
CA ARG A 4 -17.48 -1.01 -12.66
C ARG A 4 -18.62 -0.44 -11.81
N GLY A 5 -19.88 -0.52 -12.24
CA GLY A 5 -21.01 0.05 -11.51
C GLY A 5 -21.22 -0.62 -10.14
N ASP A 6 -20.94 -1.91 -10.07
CA ASP A 6 -21.19 -2.77 -8.91
C ASP A 6 -20.19 -2.53 -7.77
N HIS A 7 -19.10 -1.81 -8.01
CA HIS A 7 -18.09 -1.48 -7.00
C HIS A 7 -18.40 -0.20 -6.22
N HIS A 8 -19.45 0.55 -6.58
CA HIS A 8 -19.92 1.71 -5.81
C HIS A 8 -20.84 1.25 -4.68
N GLN A 9 -20.23 0.83 -3.58
CA GLN A 9 -20.96 0.16 -2.49
C GLN A 9 -20.87 0.97 -1.19
N PRO A 10 -21.99 1.13 -0.46
CA PRO A 10 -22.01 1.94 0.75
C PRO A 10 -21.17 1.31 1.86
N PRO A 11 -20.64 2.12 2.80
CA PRO A 11 -19.98 1.61 3.99
C PRO A 11 -20.96 0.77 4.81
N LEU A 12 -20.45 -0.28 5.47
CA LEU A 12 -21.23 -1.14 6.36
C LEU A 12 -21.72 -0.40 7.61
N SER A 13 -20.94 0.57 8.10
CA SER A 13 -21.25 1.37 9.29
C SER A 13 -20.65 2.78 9.20
N PHE A 14 -21.13 3.69 10.05
CA PHE A 14 -20.61 5.04 10.28
C PHE A 14 -20.29 5.22 11.79
N GLY A 15 -19.60 6.30 12.17
CA GLY A 15 -19.28 6.55 13.58
C GLY A 15 -18.31 5.54 14.20
N LEU A 16 -17.49 4.89 13.36
CA LEU A 16 -16.48 3.92 13.79
C LEU A 16 -15.29 4.66 14.42
N GLN A 17 -14.69 4.06 15.44
CA GLN A 17 -13.48 4.61 16.05
C GLN A 17 -12.30 4.56 15.06
N PRO A 18 -11.55 5.65 14.86
CA PRO A 18 -10.38 5.64 14.00
C PRO A 18 -9.29 4.75 14.59
N TYR A 19 -8.77 3.82 13.79
CA TYR A 19 -7.60 3.03 14.12
C TYR A 19 -6.41 3.49 13.28
N GLU A 20 -5.45 4.14 13.95
CA GLU A 20 -4.24 4.65 13.35
C GLU A 20 -3.23 3.51 13.08
N VAL A 21 -2.88 3.31 11.80
CA VAL A 21 -1.93 2.26 11.38
C VAL A 21 -0.55 2.39 12.03
N TRP A 22 0.14 1.26 12.20
CA TRP A 22 1.49 1.25 12.76
C TRP A 22 2.53 1.81 11.78
N GLY A 23 2.62 1.21 10.60
CA GLY A 23 3.53 1.57 9.52
C GLY A 23 3.05 2.77 8.72
N THR A 24 3.92 3.29 7.86
CA THR A 24 3.63 4.52 7.09
C THR A 24 2.77 4.21 5.86
N PRO A 25 1.59 4.83 5.69
CA PRO A 25 0.80 4.69 4.46
C PRO A 25 1.50 5.32 3.25
N SER A 26 2.22 4.50 2.48
CA SER A 26 3.05 4.96 1.36
C SER A 26 2.38 4.77 0.00
N GLN A 27 1.45 3.82 -0.11
CA GLN A 27 0.77 3.49 -1.36
C GLN A 27 -0.37 4.48 -1.62
N LYS A 28 -0.32 5.21 -2.72
CA LYS A 28 -1.31 6.27 -3.01
C LYS A 28 -2.36 5.76 -3.99
N VAL A 29 -3.64 5.88 -3.64
CA VAL A 29 -4.76 5.41 -4.46
C VAL A 29 -5.81 6.50 -4.64
N MET A 30 -6.22 6.73 -5.88
CA MET A 30 -7.30 7.66 -6.20
C MET A 30 -8.65 7.00 -5.91
N LEU A 31 -9.57 7.75 -5.30
CA LEU A 31 -10.91 7.25 -5.05
C LEU A 31 -11.75 7.25 -6.32
N ASP A 32 -12.57 6.20 -6.45
CA ASP A 32 -13.62 6.12 -7.45
C ASP A 32 -14.95 6.63 -6.89
N PHE A 33 -15.85 6.98 -7.81
CA PHE A 33 -17.22 7.45 -7.52
C PHE A 33 -17.35 8.73 -6.70
N VAL A 34 -16.27 9.50 -6.50
CA VAL A 34 -16.30 10.82 -5.82
C VAL A 34 -17.35 11.76 -6.42
N HIS A 35 -17.56 11.68 -7.74
CA HIS A 35 -18.55 12.48 -8.46
C HIS A 35 -20.01 12.19 -8.06
N ARG A 36 -20.30 11.04 -7.43
CA ARG A 36 -21.62 10.69 -6.90
C ARG A 36 -21.88 11.33 -5.53
N HIS A 37 -20.83 11.81 -4.85
CA HIS A 37 -20.84 12.30 -3.47
C HIS A 37 -20.59 13.80 -3.37
N ARG A 38 -21.03 14.59 -4.36
CA ARG A 38 -20.73 16.04 -4.45
C ARG A 38 -21.20 16.85 -3.24
N ARG A 39 -22.30 16.45 -2.59
CA ARG A 39 -22.83 17.14 -1.40
C ARG A 39 -21.88 16.95 -0.21
N ALA A 40 -21.60 15.71 0.14
CA ALA A 40 -20.64 15.32 1.17
C ALA A 40 -19.28 15.99 0.96
N VAL A 41 -18.74 15.92 -0.26
CA VAL A 41 -17.45 16.54 -0.58
C VAL A 41 -17.50 18.06 -0.41
N ARG A 42 -18.57 18.75 -0.84
CA ARG A 42 -18.69 20.20 -0.66
C ARG A 42 -18.72 20.59 0.82
N GLU A 43 -19.40 19.80 1.64
CA GLU A 43 -19.47 19.98 3.09
C GLU A 43 -18.08 19.88 3.73
N ILE A 44 -17.32 18.83 3.41
CA ILE A 44 -15.94 18.65 3.89
C ILE A 44 -15.05 19.84 3.49
N PHE A 45 -15.13 20.31 2.24
CA PHE A 45 -14.37 21.47 1.80
C PHE A 45 -14.78 22.75 2.55
N SER A 46 -16.07 22.94 2.81
CA SER A 46 -16.59 24.08 3.58
C SER A 46 -16.06 24.06 5.02
N ASP A 47 -16.21 22.94 5.71
CA ASP A 47 -15.90 22.82 7.14
C ASP A 47 -14.41 22.89 7.42
N ARG A 48 -13.58 22.42 6.47
CA ARG A 48 -12.12 22.44 6.58
C ARG A 48 -11.47 23.66 5.94
N GLY A 49 -12.26 24.66 5.51
CA GLY A 49 -11.75 25.89 4.91
C GLY A 49 -11.02 25.69 3.58
N GLY A 50 -11.38 24.66 2.81
CA GLY A 50 -10.85 24.36 1.49
C GLY A 50 -11.63 25.01 0.35
N SER A 51 -11.06 24.99 -0.86
CA SER A 51 -11.70 25.51 -2.07
C SER A 51 -11.94 24.42 -3.12
N LEU A 52 -13.15 24.40 -3.70
CA LEU A 52 -13.47 23.54 -4.85
C LEU A 52 -13.11 24.18 -6.21
N THR A 53 -12.66 25.42 -6.20
CA THR A 53 -12.33 26.19 -7.40
C THR A 53 -10.84 26.47 -7.53
N GLU A 54 -10.11 26.49 -6.42
CA GLU A 54 -8.66 26.66 -6.39
C GLU A 54 -7.96 25.31 -6.22
N ASP A 55 -6.85 25.12 -6.92
CA ASP A 55 -6.06 23.89 -6.88
C ASP A 55 -5.12 23.86 -5.65
N VAL A 56 -5.68 24.19 -4.48
CA VAL A 56 -4.99 24.15 -3.19
C VAL A 56 -5.53 22.95 -2.42
N PRO A 57 -4.72 21.88 -2.20
CA PRO A 57 -5.23 20.67 -1.59
C PRO A 57 -5.41 20.81 -0.08
N LEU A 58 -6.51 20.24 0.42
CA LEU A 58 -6.59 19.83 1.82
C LEU A 58 -5.66 18.61 2.00
N ARG A 59 -4.71 18.71 2.92
CA ARG A 59 -3.68 17.70 3.17
C ARG A 59 -3.94 17.01 4.50
N ASP A 60 -3.50 15.76 4.56
CA ASP A 60 -3.46 14.95 5.78
C ASP A 60 -4.83 14.91 6.49
N VAL A 61 -5.89 14.86 5.67
CA VAL A 61 -7.27 14.75 6.13
C VAL A 61 -7.51 13.30 6.55
N PRO A 62 -7.90 13.00 7.81
CA PRO A 62 -8.18 11.63 8.23
C PRO A 62 -9.37 11.07 7.46
N ALA A 63 -9.21 9.86 6.93
CA ALA A 63 -10.23 9.11 6.20
C ALA A 63 -10.32 7.71 6.78
N LEU A 64 -11.53 7.17 6.92
CA LEU A 64 -11.76 5.80 7.34
C LEU A 64 -12.00 4.91 6.12
N LEU A 65 -11.27 3.81 6.02
CA LEU A 65 -11.62 2.73 5.12
C LEU A 65 -12.63 1.81 5.82
N VAL A 66 -13.83 1.72 5.27
CA VAL A 66 -14.92 0.95 5.85
C VAL A 66 -15.32 -0.18 4.88
N PRO A 67 -15.36 -1.44 5.33
CA PRO A 67 -15.88 -2.55 4.54
C PRO A 67 -17.28 -2.25 3.97
N THR A 68 -17.61 -2.85 2.82
CA THR A 68 -18.91 -2.67 2.16
C THR A 68 -19.73 -3.96 2.21
N ARG A 69 -21.05 -3.86 2.02
CA ARG A 69 -21.99 -5.01 2.14
C ARG A 69 -21.77 -6.08 1.08
N SER A 70 -21.38 -5.68 -0.11
CA SER A 70 -21.19 -6.56 -1.25
C SER A 70 -20.00 -6.07 -2.03
N GLY A 71 -18.97 -6.90 -2.15
CA GLY A 71 -17.77 -6.60 -2.92
C GLY A 71 -16.52 -6.39 -2.07
N PRO A 72 -15.34 -6.45 -2.72
CA PRO A 72 -14.07 -6.49 -2.01
C PRO A 72 -13.50 -5.10 -1.69
N PHE A 73 -14.12 -4.04 -2.22
CA PHE A 73 -13.60 -2.68 -2.19
C PHE A 73 -14.24 -1.84 -1.08
N PRO A 74 -13.43 -1.23 -0.19
CA PRO A 74 -13.97 -0.47 0.91
C PRO A 74 -14.52 0.88 0.46
N ALA A 75 -15.53 1.36 1.19
CA ALA A 75 -15.97 2.74 1.13
C ALA A 75 -14.99 3.62 1.91
N VAL A 76 -14.88 4.88 1.51
CA VAL A 76 -14.10 5.89 2.24
C VAL A 76 -15.05 6.88 2.87
N VAL A 77 -14.87 7.07 4.18
CA VAL A 77 -15.65 8.00 5.00
C VAL A 77 -14.72 9.09 5.53
N ILE A 78 -15.10 10.36 5.39
CA ILE A 78 -14.39 11.52 5.92
C ILE A 78 -15.41 12.37 6.66
N ASP A 79 -15.14 12.75 7.91
CA ASP A 79 -16.06 13.52 8.75
C ASP A 79 -17.48 12.90 8.80
N ASP A 80 -17.53 11.56 8.96
CA ASP A 80 -18.75 10.74 8.89
C ASP A 80 -19.56 10.80 7.57
N LEU A 81 -18.97 11.36 6.51
CA LEU A 81 -19.57 11.44 5.19
C LEU A 81 -18.92 10.44 4.22
N TRP A 82 -19.73 9.64 3.52
CA TRP A 82 -19.24 8.73 2.47
C TRP A 82 -18.84 9.53 1.23
N VAL A 83 -17.57 9.43 0.83
CA VAL A 83 -16.98 10.24 -0.26
C VAL A 83 -16.59 9.43 -1.49
N GLY A 84 -16.61 8.10 -1.44
CA GLY A 84 -16.24 7.23 -2.58
C GLY A 84 -15.84 5.84 -2.14
N ASN A 85 -15.22 5.08 -3.06
CA ASN A 85 -14.69 3.74 -2.78
C ASN A 85 -13.24 3.64 -3.26
N VAL A 86 -12.47 2.76 -2.63
CA VAL A 86 -11.13 2.38 -3.12
C VAL A 86 -11.25 1.15 -4.00
N VAL A 87 -11.36 1.35 -5.32
CA VAL A 87 -11.46 0.25 -6.31
C VAL A 87 -10.07 -0.09 -6.83
N ASP A 88 -9.27 -0.70 -5.96
CA ASP A 88 -7.87 -1.04 -6.23
C ASP A 88 -7.52 -2.37 -5.54
N GLU A 89 -6.91 -3.30 -6.27
CA GLU A 89 -6.62 -4.65 -5.76
C GLU A 89 -5.68 -4.67 -4.54
N ARG A 90 -4.92 -3.59 -4.30
CA ARG A 90 -4.06 -3.49 -3.11
C ARG A 90 -4.84 -3.53 -1.80
N VAL A 91 -6.13 -3.14 -1.80
CA VAL A 91 -6.97 -3.24 -0.60
C VAL A 91 -7.37 -4.67 -0.26
N LEU A 92 -7.22 -5.62 -1.18
CA LEU A 92 -7.56 -7.03 -0.94
C LEU A 92 -6.75 -7.61 0.22
N GLY A 93 -5.46 -7.26 0.30
CA GLY A 93 -4.58 -7.65 1.41
C GLY A 93 -4.90 -6.99 2.75
N LEU A 94 -5.74 -5.95 2.76
CA LEU A 94 -6.15 -5.24 3.99
C LEU A 94 -7.48 -5.78 4.55
N ARG A 95 -8.22 -6.62 3.80
CA ARG A 95 -9.60 -7.03 4.12
C ARG A 95 -9.73 -7.67 5.50
N SER A 96 -8.86 -8.63 5.84
CA SER A 96 -8.93 -9.30 7.15
C SER A 96 -8.83 -8.31 8.29
N ALA A 97 -7.81 -7.44 8.25
CA ALA A 97 -7.60 -6.43 9.27
C ALA A 97 -8.78 -5.44 9.36
N MET A 98 -9.37 -5.06 8.23
CA MET A 98 -10.54 -4.18 8.21
C MET A 98 -11.79 -4.83 8.81
N VAL A 99 -11.97 -6.14 8.62
CA VAL A 99 -13.07 -6.90 9.25
C VAL A 99 -12.82 -7.04 10.74
N ASP A 100 -11.61 -7.42 11.15
CA ASP A 100 -11.24 -7.53 12.57
C ASP A 100 -11.46 -6.20 13.30
N LEU A 101 -11.07 -5.08 12.67
CA LEU A 101 -11.33 -3.74 13.20
C LEU A 101 -12.82 -3.43 13.34
N LEU A 102 -13.62 -3.78 12.31
CA LEU A 102 -15.05 -3.52 12.31
C LEU A 102 -15.77 -4.29 13.41
N GLU A 103 -15.38 -5.55 13.68
CA GLU A 103 -15.90 -6.35 14.80
C GLU A 103 -15.68 -5.67 16.17
N HIS A 104 -14.63 -4.85 16.28
CA HIS A 104 -14.30 -4.09 17.49
C HIS A 104 -14.81 -2.63 17.43
N GLY A 105 -15.71 -2.30 16.49
CA GLY A 105 -16.28 -0.96 16.35
C GLY A 105 -15.29 0.09 15.83
N ALA A 106 -14.21 -0.33 15.17
CA ALA A 106 -13.17 0.52 14.62
C ALA A 106 -13.06 0.42 13.10
N ALA A 107 -12.40 1.41 12.48
CA ALA A 107 -12.07 1.41 11.06
C ALA A 107 -10.65 1.90 10.84
N LEU A 108 -10.03 1.42 9.76
CA LEU A 108 -8.66 1.78 9.40
C LEU A 108 -8.60 3.26 9.01
N GLU A 109 -7.88 4.07 9.79
CA GLU A 109 -7.64 5.46 9.47
C GLU A 109 -6.44 5.59 8.52
N VAL A 110 -6.65 6.34 7.44
CA VAL A 110 -5.67 6.62 6.40
C VAL A 110 -5.64 8.11 6.05
N PRO A 111 -4.47 8.66 5.69
CA PRO A 111 -4.39 10.05 5.26
C PRO A 111 -5.00 10.22 3.87
N ALA A 112 -5.93 11.14 3.74
CA ALA A 112 -6.49 11.61 2.49
C ALA A 112 -5.91 12.97 2.07
N ARG A 113 -5.87 13.17 0.76
CA ARG A 113 -5.59 14.45 0.14
C ARG A 113 -6.70 14.76 -0.86
N LEU A 114 -7.30 15.94 -0.73
CA LEU A 114 -8.45 16.36 -1.53
C LEU A 114 -8.04 17.58 -2.35
N TRP A 115 -8.32 17.55 -3.66
CA TRP A 115 -8.13 18.69 -4.56
C TRP A 115 -9.46 19.14 -5.11
N GLY A 116 -9.69 20.45 -5.11
CA GLY A 116 -10.78 21.10 -5.80
C GLY A 116 -10.34 21.63 -7.16
N LEU A 117 -11.13 21.39 -8.20
CA LEU A 117 -10.94 22.07 -9.49
C LEU A 117 -12.27 22.20 -10.22
N ARG A 118 -12.63 23.44 -10.57
CA ARG A 118 -13.85 23.76 -11.33
C ARG A 118 -15.13 23.14 -10.73
N GLY A 119 -15.26 23.16 -9.41
CA GLY A 119 -16.44 22.64 -8.70
C GLY A 119 -16.54 21.11 -8.66
N ARG A 120 -15.45 20.41 -8.98
CA ARG A 120 -15.27 18.96 -8.83
C ARG A 120 -14.13 18.70 -7.86
N ALA A 121 -14.14 17.52 -7.25
CA ALA A 121 -13.04 17.08 -6.40
C ALA A 121 -12.37 15.81 -6.92
N ARG A 122 -11.09 15.68 -6.58
CA ARG A 122 -10.34 14.43 -6.65
C ARG A 122 -9.84 14.12 -5.24
N ILE A 123 -9.94 12.86 -4.82
CA ILE A 123 -9.56 12.44 -3.48
C ILE A 123 -8.60 11.28 -3.62
N ARG A 124 -7.48 11.35 -2.92
CA ARG A 124 -6.48 10.28 -2.89
C ARG A 124 -6.25 9.88 -1.45
N VAL A 125 -6.23 8.59 -1.16
CA VAL A 125 -5.88 8.03 0.15
C VAL A 125 -4.51 7.37 0.11
N GLY A 126 -3.81 7.36 1.25
CA GLY A 126 -2.61 6.56 1.48
C GLY A 126 -2.99 5.21 2.10
N LEU A 127 -2.72 4.09 1.43
CA LEU A 127 -2.91 2.77 1.99
C LEU A 127 -1.63 2.30 2.71
N PRO A 128 -1.78 1.65 3.87
CA PRO A 128 -0.67 0.95 4.52
C PRO A 128 -0.34 -0.33 3.76
N GLN A 129 0.85 -0.86 4.02
CA GLN A 129 1.15 -2.26 3.72
C GLN A 129 0.39 -3.16 4.72
N PRO A 130 -0.05 -4.38 4.36
CA PRO A 130 -0.76 -5.27 5.27
C PRO A 130 -0.04 -5.51 6.61
N GLY A 131 1.29 -5.73 6.56
CA GLY A 131 2.12 -5.91 7.76
C GLY A 131 2.34 -4.64 8.59
N GLY A 132 1.95 -3.47 8.07
CA GLY A 132 2.06 -2.18 8.75
C GLY A 132 0.75 -1.72 9.40
N ILE A 133 -0.31 -2.53 9.41
CA ILE A 133 -1.56 -2.14 10.07
C ILE A 133 -1.41 -2.22 11.59
N PHE A 134 -0.99 -3.38 12.09
CA PHE A 134 -0.84 -3.68 13.50
C PHE A 134 0.63 -3.52 13.95
N PRO A 135 0.89 -3.45 15.27
CA PRO A 135 2.25 -3.43 15.77
C PRO A 135 3.04 -4.67 15.31
N PRO A 136 4.29 -4.52 14.83
CA PRO A 136 5.12 -5.60 14.30
C PRO A 136 5.70 -6.51 15.40
N GLY A 137 5.37 -6.27 16.67
CA GLY A 137 5.82 -7.02 17.81
C GLY A 137 4.96 -6.74 19.04
N PRO A 138 5.24 -7.44 20.16
CA PRO A 138 4.51 -7.22 21.39
C PRO A 138 4.72 -5.77 21.87
N LEU A 139 3.63 -5.16 22.32
CA LEU A 139 3.72 -3.91 23.08
C LEU A 139 4.16 -4.22 24.51
N PRO A 140 4.79 -3.25 25.22
CA PRO A 140 5.04 -3.36 26.65
C PRO A 140 3.77 -3.76 27.41
N PRO A 141 3.84 -4.59 28.47
CA PRO A 141 2.66 -4.97 29.24
C PRO A 141 1.93 -3.73 29.79
N PRO A 142 0.60 -3.77 29.93
CA PRO A 142 -0.13 -2.65 30.51
C PRO A 142 0.23 -2.45 32.00
N PRO A 143 0.17 -1.21 32.53
CA PRO A 143 -0.28 0.01 31.86
C PRO A 143 0.75 0.59 30.89
N ARG A 144 0.30 0.99 29.69
CA ARG A 144 1.16 1.51 28.62
C ARG A 144 0.48 2.62 27.83
N LEU A 145 1.23 3.64 27.45
CA LEU A 145 0.81 4.70 26.55
C LEU A 145 1.48 4.50 25.19
N VAL A 146 0.68 4.34 24.14
CA VAL A 146 1.17 4.36 22.75
C VAL A 146 0.99 5.78 22.21
N LEU A 147 2.09 6.44 21.84
CA LEU A 147 2.05 7.79 21.29
C LEU A 147 1.46 7.78 19.86
N PRO A 148 0.59 8.75 19.52
CA PRO A 148 0.13 8.95 18.15
C PRO A 148 1.30 9.24 17.22
N ARG A 149 1.11 9.07 15.91
CA ARG A 149 2.14 9.46 14.94
C ARG A 149 2.38 10.96 15.00
N GLY A 150 3.64 11.35 14.90
CA GLY A 150 4.06 12.75 14.83
C GLY A 150 5.17 12.95 13.82
N ALA A 151 5.85 14.09 13.94
CA ALA A 151 7.03 14.37 13.13
C ALA A 151 8.12 13.32 13.38
N VAL A 152 8.88 12.99 12.34
CA VAL A 152 10.00 12.07 12.44
C VAL A 152 11.11 12.69 13.30
N ILE A 153 11.60 11.92 14.29
CA ILE A 153 12.69 12.28 15.18
C ILE A 153 13.82 11.27 14.99
N GLN A 154 15.02 11.76 14.69
CA GLN A 154 16.22 10.91 14.59
C GLN A 154 16.67 10.45 15.98
N VAL A 155 16.90 9.15 16.13
CA VAL A 155 17.62 8.58 17.28
C VAL A 155 19.12 8.82 17.06
N THR A 156 19.87 9.07 18.13
CA THR A 156 21.32 9.30 18.10
C THR A 156 22.03 8.24 18.94
N GLY A 157 23.27 7.89 18.61
CA GLY A 157 24.00 6.83 19.29
C GLY A 157 23.66 5.43 18.76
N GLU A 158 22.89 5.32 17.68
CA GLU A 158 22.57 4.06 17.02
C GLU A 158 23.81 3.39 16.42
N GLU A 159 24.89 4.14 16.19
CA GLU A 159 26.19 3.64 15.73
C GLU A 159 26.83 2.61 16.69
N GLU A 160 26.46 2.64 17.97
CA GLU A 160 26.91 1.66 18.98
C GLU A 160 26.15 0.32 18.87
N HIS A 161 25.10 0.26 18.04
CA HIS A 161 24.15 -0.86 17.95
C HIS A 161 23.99 -1.44 16.54
N GLN A 162 24.92 -1.14 15.63
CA GLN A 162 24.80 -1.43 14.18
C GLN A 162 24.64 -2.92 13.85
N GLU A 163 25.39 -3.80 14.50
CA GLU A 163 25.33 -5.25 14.24
C GLU A 163 23.93 -5.80 14.53
N TRP A 164 23.37 -5.45 15.69
CA TRP A 164 22.05 -5.89 16.09
C TRP A 164 20.93 -5.24 15.27
N LEU A 165 21.06 -3.96 14.91
CA LEU A 165 20.10 -3.29 14.03
C LEU A 165 20.09 -3.90 12.63
N ALA A 166 21.25 -4.33 12.12
CA ALA A 166 21.36 -5.03 10.86
C ALA A 166 20.72 -6.43 10.89
N GLU A 167 20.85 -7.15 12.01
CA GLU A 167 20.14 -8.42 12.24
C GLU A 167 18.62 -8.21 12.25
N LEU A 168 18.15 -7.16 12.93
CA LEU A 168 16.72 -6.83 13.03
C LEU A 168 16.07 -6.51 11.68
N LEU A 169 16.84 -5.97 10.73
CA LEU A 169 16.39 -5.75 9.35
C LEU A 169 16.15 -7.06 8.58
N ALA A 170 16.77 -8.17 8.99
CA ALA A 170 16.64 -9.48 8.32
C ALA A 170 16.83 -9.43 6.79
N GLY A 171 17.75 -8.58 6.32
CA GLY A 171 18.04 -8.37 4.90
C GLY A 171 17.06 -7.44 4.15
N GLN A 172 16.02 -6.93 4.83
CA GLN A 172 15.13 -5.90 4.29
C GLN A 172 15.79 -4.52 4.37
N PRO A 173 15.45 -3.58 3.46
CA PRO A 173 15.98 -2.21 3.51
C PRO A 173 15.42 -1.39 4.68
N GLU A 174 14.25 -1.79 5.20
CA GLU A 174 13.60 -1.16 6.35
C GLU A 174 12.66 -2.14 7.05
N CYS A 175 12.46 -1.95 8.36
CA CYS A 175 11.41 -2.59 9.13
C CYS A 175 10.82 -1.62 10.16
N ASP A 176 9.51 -1.70 10.36
CA ASP A 176 8.84 -0.99 11.44
C ASP A 176 9.01 -1.77 12.75
N VAL A 177 9.17 -1.06 13.85
CA VAL A 177 9.38 -1.63 15.19
C VAL A 177 8.59 -0.87 16.25
N VAL A 178 8.44 -1.48 17.42
CA VAL A 178 7.94 -0.82 18.63
C VAL A 178 9.13 -0.26 19.40
N ALA A 179 9.14 1.05 19.60
CA ALA A 179 10.13 1.72 20.44
C ALA A 179 9.54 2.05 21.81
N GLU A 180 10.21 1.64 22.87
CA GLU A 180 9.96 2.09 24.24
C GLU A 180 10.82 3.32 24.53
N LEU A 181 10.21 4.35 25.12
CA LEU A 181 10.84 5.62 25.46
C LEU A 181 10.96 5.71 26.97
N TYR A 182 12.17 5.93 27.46
CA TYR A 182 12.43 5.97 28.90
C TYR A 182 13.40 7.09 29.29
N ARG A 183 13.39 7.43 30.58
CA ARG A 183 14.29 8.44 31.13
C ARG A 183 15.70 7.85 31.31
N LEU A 184 16.67 8.30 30.51
CA LEU A 184 18.09 8.00 30.77
C LEU A 184 18.60 8.89 31.90
N GLY A 185 19.32 8.29 32.85
CA GLY A 185 19.90 8.98 34.00
C GLY A 185 20.84 10.11 33.59
N ALA A 186 20.85 11.19 34.37
CA ALA A 186 21.55 12.43 34.05
C ALA A 186 23.06 12.22 33.90
N THR A 187 23.56 12.26 32.66
CA THR A 187 24.98 12.46 32.40
C THR A 187 25.22 13.98 32.30
N ARG A 188 25.86 14.54 33.33
CA ARG A 188 26.34 15.94 33.40
C ARG A 188 25.32 17.03 33.01
N SER A 189 24.17 17.07 33.71
CA SER A 189 23.16 18.18 33.74
C SER A 189 21.99 18.17 32.75
N ARG A 190 21.82 17.14 31.90
CA ARG A 190 20.62 17.02 31.05
C ARG A 190 20.03 15.62 31.11
N THR A 191 18.75 15.54 31.46
CA THR A 191 17.93 14.34 31.28
C THR A 191 17.66 14.18 29.79
N VAL A 192 17.96 13.01 29.24
CA VAL A 192 17.70 12.68 27.84
C VAL A 192 16.76 11.49 27.76
N VAL A 193 16.03 11.41 26.65
CA VAL A 193 15.13 10.27 26.38
C VAL A 193 15.96 9.15 25.75
N GLY A 194 15.98 7.99 26.40
CA GLY A 194 16.51 6.76 25.85
C GLY A 194 15.47 6.03 25.01
N VAL A 195 15.96 5.25 24.05
CA VAL A 195 15.12 4.48 23.13
C VAL A 195 15.52 3.01 23.22
N ARG A 196 14.54 2.14 23.46
CA ARG A 196 14.68 0.68 23.40
C ARG A 196 13.83 0.10 22.30
N VAL A 197 14.33 -0.95 21.67
CA VAL A 197 13.57 -1.81 20.76
C VAL A 197 13.83 -3.24 21.19
N HIS A 198 12.76 -4.04 21.34
CA HIS A 198 12.86 -5.41 21.88
C HIS A 198 13.70 -5.50 23.17
N GLU A 199 13.42 -4.62 24.14
CA GLU A 199 14.12 -4.53 25.44
C GLU A 199 15.62 -4.17 25.36
N ARG A 200 16.16 -3.93 24.16
CA ARG A 200 17.56 -3.54 23.94
C ARG A 200 17.67 -2.06 23.67
N ASP A 201 18.63 -1.40 24.31
CA ASP A 201 18.93 0.00 24.03
C ASP A 201 19.45 0.15 22.60
N VAL A 202 18.91 1.14 21.87
CA VAL A 202 19.27 1.43 20.48
C VAL A 202 19.75 2.87 20.28
N GLY A 203 19.81 3.65 21.36
CA GLY A 203 20.27 5.02 21.35
C GLY A 203 19.42 5.95 22.22
N ARG A 204 19.53 7.24 21.93
CA ARG A 204 18.89 8.33 22.69
C ARG A 204 18.47 9.47 21.77
N LEU A 205 17.54 10.29 22.22
CA LEU A 205 17.14 11.50 21.51
C LEU A 205 18.10 12.65 21.80
N SER A 206 18.19 13.60 20.87
CA SER A 206 18.90 14.87 21.11
C SER A 206 18.32 15.59 22.33
N ALA A 207 19.09 16.51 22.94
CA ALA A 207 18.59 17.31 24.07
C ALA A 207 17.33 18.12 23.72
N VAL A 208 17.24 18.62 22.48
CA VAL A 208 16.08 19.40 22.00
C VAL A 208 14.86 18.52 21.87
N SER A 209 14.98 17.36 21.22
CA SER A 209 13.87 16.42 21.06
C SER A 209 13.44 15.82 22.39
N SER A 210 14.41 15.54 23.29
CA SER A 210 14.14 15.05 24.64
C SER A 210 13.28 16.03 25.43
N ALA A 211 13.58 17.32 25.39
CA ALA A 211 12.80 18.35 26.09
C ALA A 211 11.33 18.42 25.64
N GLN A 212 11.02 18.00 24.41
CA GLN A 212 9.66 18.00 23.85
C GLN A 212 8.81 16.80 24.29
N LEU A 213 9.43 15.78 24.88
CA LEU A 213 8.78 14.55 25.36
C LEU A 213 8.92 14.34 26.87
N MET A 214 9.94 14.92 27.50
CA MET A 214 10.27 14.70 28.91
C MET A 214 9.11 14.92 29.88
N PRO A 215 8.29 16.00 29.78
CA PRO A 215 7.19 16.21 30.71
C PRO A 215 6.17 15.07 30.71
N LEU A 216 5.94 14.46 29.54
CA LEU A 216 5.05 13.31 29.40
C LEU A 216 5.70 12.05 29.98
N LEU A 217 6.98 11.80 29.71
CA LEU A 217 7.67 10.65 30.28
C LEU A 217 7.76 10.73 31.81
N GLU A 218 7.97 11.91 32.38
CA GLU A 218 7.96 12.13 33.83
C GLU A 218 6.57 11.85 34.40
N ALA A 219 5.51 12.40 33.80
CA ALA A 219 4.13 12.15 34.22
C ALA A 219 3.75 10.66 34.13
N CYS A 220 4.21 9.94 33.10
CA CYS A 220 3.98 8.51 32.93
C CYS A 220 4.80 7.67 33.93
N ALA A 221 6.07 8.02 34.15
CA ALA A 221 6.96 7.32 35.08
C ALA A 221 6.42 7.36 36.51
N ASP A 222 5.93 8.51 36.96
CA ASP A 222 5.31 8.67 38.29
C ASP A 222 4.05 7.80 38.48
N ARG A 223 3.46 7.35 37.37
CA ARG A 223 2.25 6.50 37.32
C ARG A 223 2.54 5.05 36.94
N GLY A 224 3.81 4.68 36.73
CA GLY A 224 4.19 3.35 36.27
C GLY A 224 3.73 3.00 34.85
N VAL A 225 3.45 4.00 34.00
CA VAL A 225 2.96 3.80 32.62
C VAL A 225 4.14 3.74 31.66
N ALA A 226 4.31 2.62 30.96
CA ALA A 226 5.34 2.51 29.92
C ALA A 226 4.97 3.38 28.71
N VAL A 227 5.89 4.19 28.20
CA VAL A 227 5.67 5.00 26.99
C VAL A 227 6.29 4.32 25.80
N CYS A 228 5.52 4.09 24.76
CA CYS A 228 6.00 3.49 23.52
C CYS A 228 5.42 4.18 22.30
N GLY A 229 6.03 3.93 21.14
CA GLY A 229 5.61 4.54 19.91
C GLY A 229 6.20 3.86 18.68
N ARG A 230 5.83 4.39 17.52
CA ARG A 230 6.23 3.89 16.22
C ARG A 230 7.68 4.29 15.94
N ALA A 231 8.46 3.32 15.51
CA ALA A 231 9.81 3.55 15.02
C ALA A 231 10.06 2.75 13.76
N THR A 232 11.01 3.21 12.96
CA THR A 232 11.45 2.53 11.74
C THR A 232 12.96 2.41 11.79
N VAL A 233 13.46 1.20 11.57
CA VAL A 233 14.88 0.92 11.32
C VAL A 233 15.07 0.88 9.81
N ARG A 234 16.06 1.62 9.30
CA ARG A 234 16.37 1.66 7.87
C ARG A 234 17.86 1.49 7.66
N GLY A 235 18.26 0.68 6.70
CA GLY A 235 19.65 0.56 6.32
C GLY A 235 20.04 -0.83 5.85
N ASN A 236 21.27 -1.23 6.17
CA ASN A 236 21.85 -2.52 5.83
C ASN A 236 22.96 -2.87 6.83
N ARG A 237 23.67 -3.98 6.57
CA ARG A 237 24.79 -4.46 7.41
C ARG A 237 25.94 -3.48 7.65
N LEU A 238 26.09 -2.45 6.83
CA LEU A 238 27.14 -1.44 6.99
C LEU A 238 26.67 -0.25 7.83
N ARG A 239 25.39 0.12 7.68
CA ARG A 239 24.79 1.23 8.39
C ARG A 239 23.30 1.05 8.52
N ALA A 240 22.80 1.14 9.74
CA ALA A 240 21.39 1.17 10.10
C ALA A 240 21.11 2.44 10.92
N GLU A 241 20.01 3.10 10.58
CA GLU A 241 19.51 4.30 11.26
C GLU A 241 18.16 3.99 11.89
N VAL A 242 17.89 4.61 13.05
CA VAL A 242 16.62 4.46 13.77
C VAL A 242 15.92 5.81 13.82
N THR A 243 14.66 5.82 13.41
CA THR A 243 13.79 7.00 13.49
C THR A 243 12.55 6.70 14.30
N LEU A 244 12.08 7.69 15.09
CA LEU A 244 10.80 7.65 15.76
C LEU A 244 9.77 8.48 15.00
N ALA A 245 8.53 8.04 14.96
CA ALA A 245 7.40 8.81 14.46
C ALA A 245 6.34 8.94 15.56
N VAL A 246 6.58 9.85 16.51
CA VAL A 246 5.74 10.06 17.69
C VAL A 246 5.34 11.52 17.85
N ALA A 247 4.09 11.76 18.26
CA ALA A 247 3.60 13.08 18.59
C ALA A 247 4.31 13.63 19.83
N ARG A 248 4.66 14.91 19.78
CA ARG A 248 5.29 15.63 20.90
C ARG A 248 4.20 16.19 21.80
N VAL A 249 4.54 16.55 23.04
CA VAL A 249 3.57 17.08 24.01
C VAL A 249 2.73 18.23 23.46
N LYS A 250 3.36 19.18 22.75
CA LYS A 250 2.65 20.33 22.14
C LYS A 250 1.66 19.96 21.03
N ASP A 251 1.82 18.78 20.44
CA ASP A 251 1.00 18.29 19.34
C ASP A 251 -0.15 17.40 19.88
N LEU A 252 -0.16 17.11 21.19
CA LEU A 252 -1.22 16.35 21.87
C LEU A 252 -2.25 17.32 22.43
N GLY A 253 -3.52 17.15 22.06
CA GLY A 253 -4.61 17.94 22.62
C GLY A 253 -4.95 17.55 24.06
N ASP A 254 -5.48 18.49 24.84
CA ASP A 254 -5.87 18.25 26.24
C ASP A 254 -6.86 17.09 26.40
N ASP A 255 -7.84 16.97 25.50
CA ASP A 255 -8.81 15.87 25.53
C ASP A 255 -8.15 14.51 25.26
N TRP A 256 -7.11 14.47 24.42
CA TRP A 256 -6.34 13.25 24.18
C TRP A 256 -5.57 12.88 25.45
N LEU A 257 -4.89 13.84 26.07
CA LEU A 257 -4.14 13.62 27.31
C LEU A 257 -5.05 13.12 28.43
N ARG A 258 -6.20 13.75 28.65
CA ARG A 258 -7.19 13.33 29.65
C ARG A 258 -7.73 11.92 29.42
N ARG A 259 -7.92 11.53 28.16
CA ARG A 259 -8.46 10.20 27.80
C ARG A 259 -7.44 9.09 27.98
N HIS A 260 -6.17 9.38 27.70
CA HIS A 260 -5.14 8.33 27.55
C HIS A 260 -4.08 8.33 28.63
N LEU A 261 -3.92 9.41 29.38
CA LEU A 261 -3.05 9.45 30.55
C LEU A 261 -3.91 9.14 31.80
N PRO A 262 -3.63 8.06 32.53
CA PRO A 262 -4.44 7.69 33.70
C PRO A 262 -4.27 8.71 34.84
N ASP A 263 -5.36 9.07 35.51
CA ASP A 263 -5.34 9.95 36.68
C ASP A 263 -4.67 9.29 37.91
N SER A 264 -4.68 7.95 37.98
CA SER A 264 -4.10 7.16 39.07
C SER A 264 -3.45 5.88 38.53
N PRO A 265 -2.32 5.40 39.11
CA PRO A 265 -1.62 4.18 38.70
C PRO A 265 -2.49 2.90 38.70
N GLN A 266 -3.66 2.92 39.35
CA GLN A 266 -4.57 1.76 39.46
C GLN A 266 -5.65 1.69 38.36
N VAL A 267 -5.82 2.73 37.53
CA VAL A 267 -6.84 2.78 36.46
C VAL A 267 -6.18 2.50 35.10
N ALA A 268 -5.68 1.28 34.93
CA ALA A 268 -4.93 0.83 33.73
C ALA A 268 -5.83 0.53 32.50
N GLY A 269 -7.00 1.15 32.39
CA GLY A 269 -8.11 0.62 31.59
C GLY A 269 -8.56 1.39 30.35
N VAL A 270 -8.01 2.58 30.04
CA VAL A 270 -8.50 3.40 28.91
C VAL A 270 -7.37 3.78 27.96
N HIS A 271 -6.67 2.77 27.46
CA HIS A 271 -5.87 2.93 26.25
C HIS A 271 -6.71 2.39 25.09
N PRO A 272 -6.67 3.02 23.90
CA PRO A 272 -7.39 2.48 22.75
C PRO A 272 -6.93 1.02 22.58
N PRO A 273 -7.84 0.09 22.27
CA PRO A 273 -7.45 -1.28 22.02
C PRO A 273 -6.49 -1.26 20.83
N VAL A 274 -5.18 -1.33 21.10
CA VAL A 274 -4.21 -1.59 20.05
C VAL A 274 -4.36 -3.07 19.77
N LEU A 275 -5.23 -3.36 18.79
CA LEU A 275 -5.42 -4.70 18.29
C LEU A 275 -4.04 -5.22 17.89
N GLN A 276 -3.61 -6.29 18.56
CA GLN A 276 -2.49 -7.09 18.11
C GLN A 276 -3.02 -8.04 17.03
N PRO A 277 -2.17 -8.51 16.11
CA PRO A 277 -2.59 -9.57 15.22
C PRO A 277 -3.06 -10.76 16.07
N THR A 278 -4.36 -11.01 16.09
CA THR A 278 -4.87 -12.36 16.35
C THR A 278 -4.18 -13.21 15.29
N GLY A 279 -3.39 -14.21 15.72
CA GLY A 279 -2.60 -15.06 14.82
C GLY A 279 -3.45 -15.62 13.67
N PRO A 280 -2.84 -16.22 12.62
CA PRO A 280 -3.57 -16.63 11.42
C PRO A 280 -4.76 -17.49 11.83
N ARG A 281 -5.95 -16.88 11.79
CA ARG A 281 -7.21 -17.60 11.86
C ARG A 281 -7.29 -18.31 10.52
N LEU A 282 -6.78 -19.53 10.50
CA LEU A 282 -7.04 -20.51 9.45
C LEU A 282 -8.48 -20.98 9.64
N VAL A 283 -9.41 -20.06 9.44
CA VAL A 283 -10.79 -20.37 9.11
C VAL A 283 -10.92 -20.01 7.65
N ASP A 284 -11.29 -21.00 6.85
CA ASP A 284 -11.76 -20.84 5.47
C ASP A 284 -13.01 -19.97 5.50
N MET A 285 -12.81 -18.66 5.58
CA MET A 285 -13.84 -17.68 5.88
C MET A 285 -14.37 -17.06 4.59
N ASN A 286 -14.70 -17.92 3.63
CA ASN A 286 -15.56 -17.55 2.49
C ASN A 286 -17.04 -17.89 2.76
N ASP A 287 -17.35 -18.58 3.87
CA ASP A 287 -18.66 -19.19 4.11
C ASP A 287 -19.59 -18.39 5.05
N SER A 288 -19.07 -17.50 5.90
CA SER A 288 -19.86 -16.95 7.01
C SER A 288 -20.49 -15.57 6.81
N LEU A 289 -20.36 -14.93 5.63
CA LEU A 289 -20.92 -13.58 5.39
C LEU A 289 -21.69 -13.40 4.07
N GLN A 290 -21.95 -14.44 3.28
CA GLN A 290 -22.77 -14.31 2.06
C GLN A 290 -24.24 -14.67 2.32
N PRO A 291 -25.20 -13.80 1.98
CA PRO A 291 -26.60 -14.21 1.85
C PRO A 291 -26.72 -15.21 0.69
N ARG A 292 -27.13 -16.46 0.97
CA ARG A 292 -27.26 -17.54 -0.03
C ARG A 292 -28.20 -17.13 -1.16
N MET A 293 -27.68 -17.07 -2.39
CA MET A 293 -28.43 -16.68 -3.59
C MET A 293 -29.28 -17.83 -4.09
N ARG A 294 -30.55 -17.57 -4.45
CA ARG A 294 -31.45 -18.60 -5.00
C ARG A 294 -31.09 -18.94 -6.44
N VAL A 295 -31.12 -20.24 -6.76
CA VAL A 295 -30.76 -20.72 -8.09
C VAL A 295 -31.95 -20.67 -9.07
N GLY A 296 -31.71 -20.21 -10.29
CA GLY A 296 -32.68 -20.20 -11.38
C GLY A 296 -32.74 -21.53 -12.13
N THR A 297 -33.68 -21.65 -13.08
CA THR A 297 -33.85 -22.88 -13.87
C THR A 297 -32.75 -23.05 -14.91
N ALA A 298 -32.26 -21.95 -15.50
CA ALA A 298 -31.19 -22.00 -16.51
C ALA A 298 -29.86 -22.50 -15.94
N GLU A 299 -29.58 -22.15 -14.68
CA GLU A 299 -28.38 -22.59 -13.97
C GLU A 299 -28.44 -24.09 -13.62
N ARG A 300 -29.63 -24.61 -13.24
CA ARG A 300 -29.83 -26.06 -13.06
C ARG A 300 -29.65 -26.81 -14.38
N ASP A 301 -30.19 -26.30 -15.48
CA ASP A 301 -30.10 -26.94 -16.80
C ASP A 301 -28.65 -27.04 -17.29
N ALA A 302 -27.84 -25.99 -17.09
CA ALA A 302 -26.42 -25.99 -17.44
C ALA A 302 -25.61 -27.02 -16.64
N VAL A 303 -25.91 -27.20 -15.35
CA VAL A 303 -25.22 -28.18 -14.50
C VAL A 303 -25.65 -29.62 -14.85
N LEU A 304 -26.92 -29.83 -15.21
CA LEU A 304 -27.39 -31.12 -15.72
C LEU A 304 -26.68 -31.53 -17.02
N GLU A 305 -26.37 -30.58 -17.89
CA GLU A 305 -25.60 -30.82 -19.12
C GLU A 305 -24.17 -31.27 -18.79
N VAL A 306 -23.50 -30.62 -17.84
CA VAL A 306 -22.15 -31.00 -17.38
C VAL A 306 -22.15 -32.38 -16.73
N LEU A 307 -23.13 -32.70 -15.89
CA LEU A 307 -23.27 -34.03 -15.27
C LEU A 307 -23.53 -35.11 -16.33
N SER A 308 -24.34 -34.81 -17.35
CA SER A 308 -24.64 -35.73 -18.45
C SER A 308 -23.40 -36.02 -19.30
N LEU A 309 -22.57 -35.01 -19.54
CA LEU A 309 -21.29 -35.16 -20.25
C LEU A 309 -20.29 -35.99 -19.45
N ALA A 310 -20.19 -35.75 -18.13
CA ALA A 310 -19.31 -36.51 -17.26
C ALA A 310 -19.72 -37.99 -17.14
N TYR A 311 -21.01 -38.29 -17.13
CA TYR A 311 -21.50 -39.67 -17.20
C TYR A 311 -21.21 -40.33 -18.57
N ALA A 312 -21.41 -39.60 -19.67
CA ALA A 312 -21.09 -40.10 -21.01
C ALA A 312 -19.59 -40.39 -21.21
N ASP A 313 -18.73 -39.59 -20.57
CA ASP A 313 -17.27 -39.78 -20.55
C ASP A 313 -16.80 -40.84 -19.53
N GLY A 314 -17.73 -41.50 -18.83
CA GLY A 314 -17.45 -42.56 -17.86
C GLY A 314 -16.78 -42.08 -16.56
N GLN A 315 -16.87 -40.78 -16.27
CA GLN A 315 -16.28 -40.16 -15.07
C GLN A 315 -17.22 -40.21 -13.86
N LEU A 316 -18.53 -40.41 -14.10
CA LEU A 316 -19.52 -40.75 -13.10
C LEU A 316 -20.10 -42.12 -13.44
N ASP A 317 -20.34 -42.95 -12.43
CA ASP A 317 -21.17 -44.14 -12.63
C ASP A 317 -22.67 -43.80 -12.63
N HIS A 318 -23.52 -44.79 -12.93
CA HIS A 318 -24.96 -44.59 -13.06
C HIS A 318 -25.62 -44.17 -11.72
N GLU A 319 -25.15 -44.69 -10.59
CA GLU A 319 -25.73 -44.42 -9.28
C GLU A 319 -25.34 -43.00 -8.83
N GLU A 320 -24.07 -42.62 -9.01
CA GLU A 320 -23.57 -41.27 -8.73
C GLU A 320 -24.20 -40.21 -9.64
N PHE A 321 -24.37 -40.50 -10.93
CA PHE A 321 -25.03 -39.59 -11.87
C PHE A 321 -26.49 -39.34 -11.47
N THR A 322 -27.23 -40.41 -11.14
CA THR A 322 -28.64 -40.30 -10.72
C THR A 322 -28.78 -39.49 -9.43
N GLN A 323 -27.90 -39.72 -8.45
CA GLN A 323 -27.89 -39.01 -7.18
C GLN A 323 -27.57 -37.51 -7.37
N ARG A 324 -26.54 -37.18 -8.17
CA ARG A 324 -26.16 -35.79 -8.44
C ARG A 324 -27.22 -35.06 -9.27
N GLN A 325 -27.91 -35.75 -10.18
CA GLN A 325 -29.04 -35.21 -10.93
C GLN A 325 -30.23 -34.86 -10.03
N GLU A 326 -30.62 -35.73 -9.10
CA GLU A 326 -31.70 -35.43 -8.14
C GLU A 326 -31.37 -34.25 -7.23
N VAL A 327 -30.12 -34.14 -6.77
CA VAL A 327 -29.66 -33.00 -5.96
C VAL A 327 -29.67 -31.72 -6.78
N CYS A 328 -29.22 -31.76 -8.04
CA CYS A 328 -29.24 -30.62 -8.96
C CYS A 328 -30.67 -30.10 -9.19
N LEU A 329 -31.64 -30.98 -9.43
CA LEU A 329 -33.03 -30.61 -9.70
C LEU A 329 -33.74 -30.00 -8.48
N ASN A 330 -33.35 -30.41 -7.27
CA ASN A 330 -33.93 -29.94 -6.02
C ASN A 330 -33.16 -28.77 -5.38
N ALA A 331 -32.01 -28.38 -5.96
CA ALA A 331 -31.18 -27.30 -5.45
C ALA A 331 -31.95 -25.98 -5.42
N LYS A 332 -31.87 -25.29 -4.28
CA LYS A 332 -32.55 -24.00 -4.06
C LYS A 332 -31.58 -22.84 -4.11
N PHE A 333 -30.28 -23.11 -3.96
CA PHE A 333 -29.23 -22.12 -3.85
C PHE A 333 -28.06 -22.44 -4.79
N ASP A 334 -27.34 -21.41 -5.22
CA ASP A 334 -26.29 -21.51 -6.25
C ASP A 334 -25.03 -22.26 -5.76
N ASP A 335 -24.73 -22.16 -4.47
CA ASP A 335 -23.64 -22.87 -3.79
C ASP A 335 -23.81 -24.40 -3.82
N GLU A 336 -25.05 -24.87 -3.78
CA GLU A 336 -25.41 -26.29 -3.89
C GLU A 336 -25.09 -26.85 -5.29
N LEU A 337 -25.20 -26.05 -6.35
CA LEU A 337 -24.90 -26.47 -7.72
C LEU A 337 -23.39 -26.51 -8.02
N ALA A 338 -22.64 -25.52 -7.53
CA ALA A 338 -21.19 -25.45 -7.73
C ALA A 338 -20.46 -26.66 -7.13
N THR A 339 -20.99 -27.20 -6.02
CA THR A 339 -20.42 -28.37 -5.33
C THR A 339 -20.59 -29.66 -6.14
N LEU A 340 -21.65 -29.80 -6.93
CA LEU A 340 -21.96 -31.03 -7.69
C LEU A 340 -21.00 -31.30 -8.87
N THR A 341 -20.26 -30.27 -9.30
CA THR A 341 -19.38 -30.31 -10.48
C THR A 341 -17.94 -29.93 -10.17
N ALA A 342 -17.62 -29.62 -8.90
CA ALA A 342 -16.31 -29.13 -8.48
C ALA A 342 -15.16 -30.12 -8.75
N ASP A 343 -15.47 -31.42 -8.76
CA ASP A 343 -14.57 -32.54 -9.02
C ASP A 343 -14.55 -32.99 -10.49
N LEU A 344 -15.37 -32.38 -11.36
CA LEU A 344 -15.51 -32.80 -12.76
C LEU A 344 -14.68 -31.91 -13.71
N PRO A 345 -13.78 -32.48 -14.52
CA PRO A 345 -13.00 -31.79 -15.55
C PRO A 345 -13.86 -30.98 -16.55
N ALA A 346 -15.05 -31.48 -16.89
CA ALA A 346 -15.98 -30.85 -17.82
C ALA A 346 -16.50 -29.48 -17.32
N ALA A 347 -16.58 -29.27 -16.00
CA ALA A 347 -16.94 -27.99 -15.40
C ALA A 347 -15.93 -26.87 -15.74
N ARG A 348 -14.68 -27.26 -16.03
CA ARG A 348 -13.60 -26.34 -16.39
C ARG A 348 -13.65 -25.89 -17.85
N ALA A 349 -14.42 -26.58 -18.69
CA ALA A 349 -14.57 -26.28 -20.12
C ALA A 349 -15.80 -25.40 -20.44
N VAL A 350 -16.81 -25.33 -19.55
CA VAL A 350 -18.07 -24.60 -19.79
C VAL A 350 -18.13 -23.23 -19.08
N MET A 351 -17.11 -22.85 -18.30
CA MET A 351 -16.96 -21.44 -17.91
C MET A 351 -16.62 -20.60 -19.15
N PRO A 352 -17.29 -19.46 -19.42
CA PRO A 352 -16.94 -18.60 -20.54
C PRO A 352 -15.52 -18.10 -20.31
N ALA A 353 -14.57 -18.66 -21.06
CA ALA A 353 -13.21 -18.19 -21.11
C ALA A 353 -13.24 -16.72 -21.60
N VAL A 354 -12.94 -15.79 -20.69
CA VAL A 354 -12.43 -14.48 -21.09
C VAL A 354 -11.11 -14.76 -21.78
N GLN A 355 -11.12 -14.79 -23.11
CA GLN A 355 -9.92 -14.90 -23.92
C GLN A 355 -8.99 -13.73 -23.56
N PRO A 356 -7.79 -13.99 -22.99
CA PRO A 356 -6.79 -12.95 -22.89
C PRO A 356 -6.33 -12.64 -24.32
N ALA A 357 -6.43 -11.37 -24.70
CA ALA A 357 -5.78 -10.88 -25.91
C ALA A 357 -4.29 -11.19 -25.83
N ALA A 358 -3.75 -11.75 -26.92
CA ALA A 358 -2.40 -12.29 -27.09
C ALA A 358 -1.30 -11.60 -26.24
N ALA A 359 -0.63 -12.38 -25.41
CA ALA A 359 0.61 -11.99 -24.76
C ALA A 359 1.74 -11.90 -25.80
N PRO A 360 2.62 -10.87 -25.76
CA PRO A 360 3.82 -10.89 -26.57
C PRO A 360 4.82 -11.91 -25.99
N LEU A 361 5.46 -12.65 -26.90
CA LEU A 361 6.57 -13.58 -26.61
C LEU A 361 7.73 -12.82 -25.96
N ILE A 362 7.95 -13.03 -24.65
CA ILE A 362 9.23 -12.72 -24.01
C ILE A 362 10.05 -14.01 -24.07
N ALA A 363 11.20 -13.95 -24.76
CA ALA A 363 12.16 -15.05 -24.81
C ALA A 363 12.63 -15.41 -23.39
N ALA A 364 12.65 -16.70 -23.09
CA ALA A 364 12.76 -17.28 -21.75
C ALA A 364 14.11 -17.09 -21.01
N ASP A 365 14.98 -16.16 -21.44
CA ASP A 365 16.35 -16.02 -20.90
C ASP A 365 16.85 -14.57 -20.68
N ALA A 366 15.96 -13.57 -20.64
CA ALA A 366 16.38 -12.17 -20.43
C ALA A 366 16.85 -11.89 -18.98
N ARG A 367 18.08 -11.39 -18.79
CA ARG A 367 18.59 -10.92 -17.49
C ARG A 367 18.44 -9.39 -17.37
N SER A 368 18.14 -8.91 -16.17
CA SER A 368 18.05 -7.46 -15.87
C SER A 368 19.38 -6.93 -15.30
N ALA A 369 19.92 -5.85 -15.87
CA ALA A 369 21.07 -5.14 -15.29
C ALA A 369 20.61 -4.15 -14.20
N GLN A 370 21.24 -4.20 -13.03
CA GLN A 370 21.05 -3.25 -11.93
C GLN A 370 22.34 -2.45 -11.72
N GLU A 371 22.30 -1.14 -11.97
CA GLU A 371 23.48 -0.29 -11.78
C GLU A 371 23.17 1.05 -11.10
N ILE A 372 24.04 1.43 -10.16
CA ILE A 372 23.93 2.64 -9.34
C ILE A 372 25.17 3.52 -9.60
N ALA A 373 24.95 4.78 -9.99
CA ALA A 373 26.03 5.75 -10.22
C ALA A 373 25.91 6.92 -9.22
N PHE A 374 26.95 7.09 -8.38
CA PHE A 374 26.98 8.15 -7.37
C PHE A 374 27.69 9.44 -7.82
N MET A 375 28.73 9.38 -8.68
CA MET A 375 29.50 10.57 -9.12
C MET A 375 30.14 10.49 -10.53
N SER A 376 29.99 9.39 -11.26
CA SER A 376 30.52 9.23 -12.63
C SER A 376 29.49 8.51 -13.50
N GLY A 377 29.26 9.01 -14.71
CA GLY A 377 28.33 8.40 -15.66
C GLY A 377 28.90 7.17 -16.35
N LYS A 378 28.04 6.22 -16.71
CA LYS A 378 28.37 5.06 -17.55
C LYS A 378 27.57 5.08 -18.86
N ASP A 379 28.19 4.54 -19.92
CA ASP A 379 27.52 4.19 -21.17
C ASP A 379 26.97 2.75 -21.06
N ILE A 380 25.64 2.62 -21.13
CA ILE A 380 24.91 1.36 -20.99
C ILE A 380 24.30 1.02 -22.35
N HIS A 381 24.74 -0.07 -22.97
CA HIS A 381 24.16 -0.57 -24.21
C HIS A 381 23.19 -1.73 -23.92
N LEU A 382 21.93 -1.57 -24.31
CA LEU A 382 20.93 -2.65 -24.24
C LEU A 382 21.02 -3.53 -25.48
N ASP A 383 20.91 -4.83 -25.28
CA ASP A 383 20.90 -5.85 -26.31
C ASP A 383 19.76 -6.86 -26.05
N ALA A 384 19.60 -7.83 -26.95
CA ALA A 384 18.56 -8.85 -26.87
C ALA A 384 18.60 -9.69 -25.58
N HIS A 385 19.75 -9.79 -24.91
CA HIS A 385 19.92 -10.54 -23.67
C HIS A 385 19.69 -9.67 -22.41
N THR A 386 19.87 -8.35 -22.54
CA THR A 386 19.61 -7.35 -21.49
C THR A 386 18.65 -6.25 -21.99
N PRO A 387 17.37 -6.58 -22.21
CA PRO A 387 16.43 -5.67 -22.88
C PRO A 387 15.89 -4.55 -21.98
N THR A 388 16.20 -4.58 -20.69
CA THR A 388 15.73 -3.62 -19.69
C THR A 388 16.84 -3.22 -18.74
N VAL A 389 16.76 -2.00 -18.21
CA VAL A 389 17.69 -1.47 -17.21
C VAL A 389 16.92 -0.72 -16.13
N THR A 390 17.32 -0.92 -14.88
CA THR A 390 16.92 -0.06 -13.76
C THR A 390 18.12 0.77 -13.33
N SER A 391 18.01 2.10 -13.38
CA SER A 391 19.11 3.01 -13.10
C SER A 391 18.70 4.16 -12.18
N PHE A 392 19.50 4.39 -11.14
CA PHE A 392 19.35 5.50 -10.21
C PHE A 392 20.53 6.47 -10.29
N ALA A 393 20.25 7.75 -10.50
CA ALA A 393 21.23 8.84 -10.58
C ALA A 393 21.05 9.83 -9.42
N PHE A 394 22.05 9.94 -8.54
CA PHE A 394 22.00 10.87 -7.41
C PHE A 394 22.59 12.25 -7.77
N MET A 395 23.87 12.32 -8.13
CA MET A 395 24.57 13.54 -8.61
C MET A 395 25.41 13.19 -9.86
N GLY A 396 24.76 13.16 -11.03
CA GLY A 396 25.37 12.68 -12.29
C GLY A 396 24.34 12.06 -13.23
N GLY A 397 24.79 11.27 -14.21
CA GLY A 397 23.90 10.73 -15.24
C GLY A 397 24.49 9.57 -16.03
N ASN A 398 23.65 8.64 -16.48
CA ASN A 398 24.06 7.55 -17.38
C ASN A 398 23.53 7.80 -18.81
N ALA A 399 24.33 7.40 -19.79
CA ALA A 399 23.93 7.34 -21.18
C ALA A 399 23.42 5.91 -21.49
N ILE A 400 22.23 5.78 -22.06
CA ILE A 400 21.57 4.50 -22.29
C ILE A 400 21.27 4.37 -23.78
N HIS A 401 21.90 3.40 -24.44
CA HIS A 401 21.71 3.11 -25.86
C HIS A 401 20.75 1.93 -26.03
N THR A 402 19.61 2.18 -26.66
CA THR A 402 18.53 1.18 -26.83
C THR A 402 18.56 0.47 -28.18
N ALA A 403 19.51 0.84 -29.06
CA ALA A 403 19.59 0.34 -30.43
C ALA A 403 19.63 -1.19 -30.55
N GLY A 404 20.38 -1.88 -29.68
CA GLY A 404 20.60 -3.32 -29.77
C GLY A 404 19.40 -4.19 -29.40
N VAL A 405 18.31 -3.59 -28.91
CA VAL A 405 17.09 -4.29 -28.48
C VAL A 405 15.84 -3.86 -29.26
N MET A 406 15.87 -2.72 -29.96
CA MET A 406 14.69 -2.19 -30.66
C MET A 406 14.43 -2.88 -32.01
N GLY A 407 13.16 -3.04 -32.36
CA GLY A 407 12.70 -3.61 -33.62
C GLY A 407 11.18 -3.50 -33.78
N PRO A 408 10.63 -3.74 -34.99
CA PRO A 408 9.18 -3.71 -35.21
C PRO A 408 8.43 -4.64 -34.26
N GLY A 409 7.43 -4.10 -33.55
CA GLY A 409 6.61 -4.85 -32.57
C GLY A 409 7.27 -5.08 -31.20
N VAL A 410 8.54 -4.74 -31.02
CA VAL A 410 9.22 -4.85 -29.71
C VAL A 410 8.74 -3.74 -28.78
N THR A 411 8.42 -4.10 -27.54
CA THR A 411 8.16 -3.12 -26.48
C THR A 411 9.06 -3.42 -25.30
N ILE A 412 9.85 -2.43 -24.87
CA ILE A 412 10.70 -2.54 -23.69
C ILE A 412 10.38 -1.47 -22.66
N GLU A 413 10.58 -1.82 -21.40
CA GLU A 413 10.39 -0.94 -20.26
C GLU A 413 11.74 -0.70 -19.59
N ILE A 414 12.08 0.57 -19.31
CA ILE A 414 13.27 0.95 -18.53
C ILE A 414 12.84 1.80 -17.33
N SER A 415 13.47 1.56 -16.18
CA SER A 415 13.15 2.26 -14.93
C SER A 415 14.28 3.21 -14.53
N LEU A 416 14.09 4.50 -14.76
CA LEU A 416 15.09 5.55 -14.56
C LEU A 416 14.62 6.52 -13.47
N SER A 417 15.43 6.69 -12.42
CA SER A 417 15.13 7.65 -11.36
C SER A 417 16.30 8.58 -11.09
N ALA A 418 16.05 9.88 -10.98
CA ALA A 418 17.10 10.88 -10.75
C ALA A 418 16.73 11.87 -9.63
N MET A 419 17.70 12.20 -8.76
CA MET A 419 17.49 13.16 -7.66
C MET A 419 18.10 14.54 -7.91
N TRP A 420 19.41 14.62 -8.23
CA TRP A 420 20.17 15.86 -8.52
C TRP A 420 21.05 15.66 -9.77
N GLY A 421 20.50 15.03 -10.81
CA GLY A 421 21.22 14.53 -12.00
C GLY A 421 20.26 14.12 -13.13
N GLY A 422 20.70 13.34 -14.12
CA GLY A 422 19.81 12.97 -15.23
C GLY A 422 20.35 11.95 -16.21
N HIS A 423 19.48 11.23 -16.91
CA HIS A 423 19.87 10.20 -17.87
C HIS A 423 19.80 10.75 -19.30
N ASP A 424 20.71 10.34 -20.17
CA ASP A 424 20.61 10.54 -21.62
C ASP A 424 20.22 9.21 -22.27
N VAL A 425 19.06 9.14 -22.91
CA VAL A 425 18.58 7.92 -23.57
C VAL A 425 18.65 8.09 -25.08
N PHE A 426 19.36 7.21 -25.76
CA PHE A 426 19.52 7.19 -27.21
C PHE A 426 18.61 6.12 -27.83
N VAL A 427 17.69 6.55 -28.69
CA VAL A 427 16.73 5.69 -29.40
C VAL A 427 16.99 5.69 -30.91
N PRO A 428 16.83 4.55 -31.60
CA PRO A 428 16.88 4.51 -33.07
C PRO A 428 15.65 5.18 -33.69
N LYS A 429 15.73 5.47 -35.00
CA LYS A 429 14.62 6.08 -35.75
C LYS A 429 13.38 5.18 -35.69
N GLY A 430 12.19 5.79 -35.61
CA GLY A 430 10.91 5.07 -35.61
C GLY A 430 10.44 4.54 -34.24
N VAL A 431 11.24 4.65 -33.18
CA VAL A 431 10.82 4.22 -31.82
C VAL A 431 9.80 5.19 -31.22
N ARG A 432 8.65 4.65 -30.80
CA ARG A 432 7.67 5.40 -30.01
C ARG A 432 8.11 5.43 -28.56
N VAL A 433 8.23 6.61 -27.98
CA VAL A 433 8.61 6.77 -26.57
C VAL A 433 7.39 7.17 -25.75
N ILE A 434 7.11 6.40 -24.69
CA ILE A 434 6.01 6.63 -23.75
C ILE A 434 6.62 6.96 -22.38
N ASP A 435 6.38 8.18 -21.92
CA ASP A 435 6.75 8.61 -20.57
C ASP A 435 5.66 8.19 -19.57
N GLN A 436 6.03 7.35 -18.61
CA GLN A 436 5.21 6.92 -17.46
C GLN A 436 5.91 7.26 -16.13
N SER A 437 6.81 8.23 -16.14
CA SER A 437 7.56 8.67 -14.96
C SER A 437 6.78 9.67 -14.09
N VAL A 438 7.17 9.77 -12.82
CA VAL A 438 6.64 10.75 -11.86
C VAL A 438 7.67 11.85 -11.64
N ASN A 439 7.35 13.08 -12.05
CA ASN A 439 8.30 14.20 -12.05
C ASN A 439 7.87 15.30 -11.07
N ILE A 440 8.79 15.79 -10.22
CA ILE A 440 8.49 16.79 -9.17
C ILE A 440 9.07 18.18 -9.52
N MET A 441 10.39 18.29 -9.71
CA MET A 441 11.12 19.51 -10.13
C MET A 441 12.15 19.17 -11.24
N GLY A 442 11.66 18.53 -12.30
CA GLY A 442 12.45 17.95 -13.39
C GLY A 442 11.54 17.24 -14.40
N GLY A 443 12.06 16.43 -15.32
CA GLY A 443 11.19 15.69 -16.24
C GLY A 443 11.86 14.88 -17.34
N VAL A 444 11.04 14.19 -18.14
CA VAL A 444 11.48 13.48 -19.34
C VAL A 444 11.32 14.39 -20.56
N GLU A 445 12.43 14.83 -21.15
CA GLU A 445 12.43 15.64 -22.35
C GLU A 445 12.70 14.78 -23.60
N ILE A 446 11.69 14.59 -24.44
CA ILE A 446 11.84 13.87 -25.72
C ILE A 446 12.12 14.87 -26.85
N LYS A 447 13.37 14.89 -27.35
CA LYS A 447 13.78 15.78 -28.44
C LYS A 447 12.95 15.50 -29.69
N LYS A 448 12.62 16.53 -30.48
CA LYS A 448 11.75 16.42 -31.67
C LYS A 448 12.17 15.32 -32.65
N ARG A 449 13.48 15.15 -32.85
CA ARG A 449 14.05 14.12 -33.75
C ARG A 449 13.96 12.69 -33.19
N ALA A 450 13.73 12.52 -31.89
CA ALA A 450 13.61 11.24 -31.21
C ALA A 450 12.14 10.78 -31.07
N ARG A 451 11.17 11.53 -31.60
CA ARG A 451 9.74 11.18 -31.57
C ARG A 451 9.42 10.27 -32.76
N GLY A 452 9.48 8.96 -32.55
CA GLY A 452 9.06 7.97 -33.55
C GLY A 452 7.56 7.66 -33.48
N ASP A 453 7.06 7.05 -34.55
CA ASP A 453 5.67 6.63 -34.72
C ASP A 453 5.40 5.22 -34.18
N GLY A 454 6.43 4.46 -33.83
CA GLY A 454 6.35 3.08 -33.33
C GLY A 454 6.71 2.03 -34.38
N SER A 455 7.06 2.44 -35.60
CA SER A 455 7.51 1.55 -36.68
C SER A 455 8.72 0.69 -36.31
N ASN A 456 9.52 1.15 -35.34
CA ASN A 456 10.72 0.44 -34.85
C ASN A 456 10.63 0.05 -33.36
N GLY A 457 9.41 -0.15 -32.86
CA GLY A 457 9.15 -0.57 -31.48
C GLY A 457 8.75 0.57 -30.53
N THR A 458 8.50 0.22 -29.27
CA THR A 458 8.04 1.13 -28.22
C THR A 458 8.95 1.08 -27.00
N LEU A 459 9.42 2.24 -26.55
CA LEU A 459 10.16 2.41 -25.30
C LEU A 459 9.25 3.02 -24.24
N ILE A 460 9.05 2.32 -23.12
CA ILE A 460 8.34 2.82 -21.95
C ILE A 460 9.36 3.24 -20.90
N ILE A 461 9.30 4.50 -20.46
CA ILE A 461 10.19 5.03 -19.42
C ILE A 461 9.38 5.18 -18.13
N ARG A 462 9.79 4.47 -17.08
CA ARG A 462 9.23 4.55 -15.72
C ARG A 462 10.25 5.10 -14.73
N GLY A 463 9.79 5.42 -13.52
CA GLY A 463 10.63 5.89 -12.41
C GLY A 463 10.24 7.29 -11.94
N PHE A 464 11.09 7.94 -11.16
CA PHE A 464 10.78 9.26 -10.61
C PHE A 464 11.94 10.24 -10.73
N ASN A 465 11.66 11.52 -11.03
CA ASN A 465 12.65 12.59 -11.08
C ASN A 465 12.33 13.70 -10.05
N LEU A 466 13.29 13.99 -9.16
CA LEU A 466 13.15 15.03 -8.13
C LEU A 466 13.66 16.39 -8.63
N MET A 467 14.99 16.62 -8.74
CA MET A 467 15.64 17.83 -9.26
C MET A 467 16.64 17.48 -10.37
N GLY A 468 16.11 17.01 -11.50
CA GLY A 468 16.88 16.29 -12.52
C GLY A 468 15.97 15.69 -13.60
N GLY A 469 16.48 14.98 -14.60
CA GLY A 469 15.58 14.42 -15.62
C GLY A 469 16.21 13.52 -16.67
N THR A 470 15.36 12.90 -17.48
CA THR A 470 15.78 12.03 -18.59
C THR A 470 15.66 12.80 -19.90
N THR A 471 16.73 12.90 -20.69
CA THR A 471 16.66 13.47 -22.04
C THR A 471 16.72 12.35 -23.06
N VAL A 472 15.71 12.26 -23.93
CA VAL A 472 15.66 11.27 -25.01
C VAL A 472 16.11 11.90 -26.32
N LYS A 473 17.18 11.34 -26.90
CA LYS A 473 17.86 11.81 -28.11
C LYS A 473 17.82 10.70 -29.18
N LEU A 474 17.84 11.12 -30.44
CA LEU A 474 18.01 10.18 -31.54
C LEU A 474 19.46 9.70 -31.55
N ASP A 475 19.68 8.40 -31.65
CA ASP A 475 21.02 7.84 -31.85
C ASP A 475 21.53 8.21 -33.26
N ARG A 476 22.68 8.89 -33.34
CA ARG A 476 23.23 9.43 -34.59
C ARG A 476 24.25 8.49 -35.24
N ASN A 477 24.60 7.38 -34.59
CA ASN A 477 25.57 6.40 -35.08
C ASN A 477 24.95 5.34 -36.02
N GLN A 478 23.81 5.64 -36.66
CA GLN A 478 23.08 4.71 -37.54
C GLN A 478 22.66 5.36 -38.89
N ASP A 479 23.37 6.40 -39.33
CA ASP A 479 23.31 6.86 -40.73
C ASP A 479 24.39 6.18 -41.57
#